data_AF-A0A0T8TKQ1-F1
#
_entry.id   AF-A0A0T8TKQ1-F1
#
_cell.length_a   1.000
_cell.length_b   1.000
_cell.length_c   1.000
_cell.angle_alpha   90.00
_cell.angle_beta   90.00
_cell.angle_gamma   90.00
#
_symmetry.space_group_name_H-M   'P 1'
#
loop_
_entity.id
_entity.type
_entity.pdbx_description
1 polymer ?
#
loop_
_entity_poly.entity_id
_entity_poly.type
_entity_poly.pdbx_seq_one_letter_code
_entity_poly.pdbx_strand_id
1 'polypeptide(L)'
;MSQYKIAPSILAADYANFEREIKRLEATGAEYAHIDIMDGHFVPQISFGAGVVESLRPHSKMVFDCHLMIANPEHHLEDFARAGADIISIHVEATPHIHGALQKIRLLGVKPSVVINPGTPVEAIKHVLHLVDQVLVMTVNPGFGGQAFLPETMDKVRELVALRQEKGLKFEIEVDGGIDDKTIAQAKEAGATVFVAGSYVFKGDVNERVQTLRKQLD
;
A
#
# COMPACT_ATOMS: atom_id res chain seq x y z
N MET A 1 0.68 -17.63 9.10
CA MET A 1 0.47 -16.16 9.01
C MET A 1 -1.01 -15.93 8.72
N SER A 2 -1.59 -14.86 9.25
CA SER A 2 -2.99 -14.50 8.99
C SER A 2 -3.26 -14.40 7.48
N GLN A 3 -4.41 -14.88 7.03
CA GLN A 3 -4.86 -14.77 5.64
C GLN A 3 -5.04 -13.30 5.20
N TYR A 4 -5.37 -12.43 6.14
CA TYR A 4 -5.63 -11.01 5.92
C TYR A 4 -4.68 -10.14 6.74
N LYS A 5 -4.29 -8.98 6.19
CA LYS A 5 -3.38 -8.04 6.84
C LYS A 5 -3.98 -6.64 6.88
N ILE A 6 -3.74 -5.93 7.98
CA ILE A 6 -4.10 -4.52 8.11
C ILE A 6 -2.82 -3.70 8.00
N ALA A 7 -2.86 -2.66 7.17
CA ALA A 7 -1.75 -1.78 6.88
C ALA A 7 -2.13 -0.33 7.20
N PRO A 8 -2.10 0.12 8.47
CA PRO A 8 -2.46 1.50 8.78
C PRO A 8 -1.52 2.48 8.07
N SER A 9 -2.08 3.48 7.40
CA SER A 9 -1.29 4.49 6.68
C SER A 9 -0.81 5.58 7.63
N ILE A 10 0.51 5.74 7.73
CA ILE A 10 1.13 6.76 8.58
C ILE A 10 0.94 8.18 8.02
N LEU A 11 0.44 8.32 6.79
CA LEU A 11 0.07 9.61 6.21
C LEU A 11 -1.03 10.30 7.02
N ALA A 12 -1.87 9.55 7.75
CA ALA A 12 -2.90 10.13 8.62
C ALA A 12 -2.42 10.39 10.06
N ALA A 13 -1.15 10.14 10.36
CA ALA A 13 -0.58 10.24 11.70
C ALA A 13 -0.15 11.68 12.06
N ASP A 14 0.25 11.88 13.32
CA ASP A 14 0.90 13.12 13.77
C ASP A 14 2.37 13.13 13.35
N TYR A 15 2.69 13.87 12.28
CA TYR A 15 4.03 13.93 11.69
C TYR A 15 5.09 14.48 12.66
N ALA A 16 4.67 15.32 13.62
CA ALA A 16 5.60 15.86 14.62
C ALA A 16 6.07 14.78 15.62
N ASN A 17 5.40 13.63 15.66
CA ASN A 17 5.63 12.57 16.64
C ASN A 17 5.67 11.17 16.00
N PHE A 18 6.26 11.03 14.81
CA PHE A 18 6.31 9.77 14.07
C PHE A 18 6.79 8.55 14.87
N GLU A 19 7.80 8.70 15.75
CA GLU A 19 8.25 7.61 16.62
C GLU A 19 7.13 7.11 17.54
N ARG A 20 6.34 8.02 18.11
CA ARG A 20 5.20 7.66 18.97
C ARG A 20 4.13 6.94 18.13
N GLU A 21 3.82 7.49 16.96
CA GLU A 21 2.75 6.97 16.11
C GLU A 21 3.07 5.57 15.59
N ILE A 22 4.29 5.30 15.15
CA ILE A 22 4.66 3.96 14.66
C ILE A 22 4.62 2.90 15.78
N LYS A 23 5.02 3.25 17.01
CA LYS A 23 4.90 2.36 18.17
C LYS A 23 3.44 2.11 18.57
N ARG A 24 2.58 3.12 18.44
CA ARG A 24 1.12 2.98 18.67
C ARG A 24 0.52 2.00 17.67
N LEU A 25 0.90 2.08 16.40
CA LEU A 25 0.47 1.15 15.36
C LEU A 25 0.97 -0.27 15.63
N GLU A 26 2.25 -0.44 15.95
CA GLU A 26 2.84 -1.76 16.24
C GLU A 26 2.12 -2.45 17.41
N ALA A 27 1.76 -1.69 18.46
CA ALA A 27 1.03 -2.21 19.61
C ALA A 27 -0.38 -2.75 19.28
N THR A 28 -0.97 -2.37 18.13
CA THR A 28 -2.26 -2.91 17.69
C THR A 28 -2.17 -4.33 17.13
N GLY A 29 -0.97 -4.81 16.81
CA GLY A 29 -0.75 -6.06 16.09
C GLY A 29 -1.03 -5.98 14.59
N ALA A 30 -1.15 -4.77 14.01
CA ALA A 30 -1.13 -4.58 12.57
C ALA A 30 0.16 -5.15 11.97
N GLU A 31 0.04 -5.84 10.84
CA GLU A 31 1.16 -6.52 10.22
C GLU A 31 2.09 -5.54 9.49
N TYR A 32 1.50 -4.55 8.81
CA TYR A 32 2.19 -3.61 7.93
C TYR A 32 2.03 -2.18 8.46
N ALA A 33 3.01 -1.34 8.18
CA ALA A 33 2.87 0.12 8.20
C ALA A 33 2.92 0.61 6.76
N HIS A 34 1.82 1.21 6.30
CA HIS A 34 1.75 1.77 4.95
C HIS A 34 2.32 3.19 4.96
N ILE A 35 3.23 3.49 4.04
CA ILE A 35 4.06 4.69 4.03
C ILE A 35 3.94 5.36 2.66
N ASP A 36 3.12 6.40 2.60
CA ASP A 36 2.85 7.16 1.38
C ASP A 36 3.93 8.22 1.09
N ILE A 37 4.61 8.05 -0.04
CA ILE A 37 5.68 8.94 -0.53
C ILE A 37 5.14 9.75 -1.71
N MET A 38 5.12 11.07 -1.58
CA MET A 38 4.56 12.00 -2.58
C MET A 38 5.56 13.11 -2.91
N ASP A 39 5.71 13.45 -4.19
CA ASP A 39 6.75 14.35 -4.70
C ASP A 39 6.25 15.68 -5.29
N GLY A 40 4.95 15.97 -5.20
CA GLY A 40 4.37 17.18 -5.80
C GLY A 40 4.25 17.14 -7.33
N HIS A 41 4.65 16.05 -7.99
CA HIS A 41 4.58 15.88 -9.44
C HIS A 41 3.56 14.80 -9.83
N PHE A 42 3.70 13.59 -9.29
CA PHE A 42 2.73 12.52 -9.57
C PHE A 42 1.38 12.81 -8.90
N VAL A 43 1.43 13.35 -7.69
CA VAL A 43 0.29 13.95 -6.98
C VAL A 43 0.64 15.38 -6.57
N PRO A 44 -0.32 16.30 -6.37
CA PRO A 44 -0.02 17.69 -6.01
C PRO A 44 0.69 17.89 -4.66
N GLN A 45 0.51 16.96 -3.73
CA GLN A 45 1.03 17.03 -2.36
C GLN A 45 2.47 16.54 -2.28
N ILE A 46 3.21 17.03 -1.28
CA ILE A 46 4.52 16.50 -0.90
C ILE A 46 4.38 15.96 0.52
N SER A 47 4.74 14.68 0.72
CA SER A 47 4.75 14.07 2.05
C SER A 47 6.17 14.09 2.63
N PHE A 48 6.92 13.01 2.45
CA PHE A 48 8.27 12.81 2.95
C PHE A 48 8.98 11.75 2.10
N GLY A 49 10.31 11.64 2.22
CA GLY A 49 11.13 10.73 1.43
C GLY A 49 11.81 9.62 2.24
N ALA A 50 12.72 8.90 1.59
CA ALA A 50 13.44 7.76 2.16
C ALA A 50 14.15 8.05 3.50
N GLY A 51 14.64 9.28 3.71
CA GLY A 51 15.26 9.64 5.01
C GLY A 51 14.32 9.56 6.21
N VAL A 52 13.01 9.79 6.01
CA VAL A 52 12.00 9.58 7.07
C VAL A 52 11.76 8.09 7.30
N VAL A 53 11.75 7.29 6.23
CA VAL A 53 11.64 5.83 6.32
C VAL A 53 12.83 5.24 7.09
N GLU A 54 14.04 5.67 6.77
CA GLU A 54 15.27 5.27 7.46
C GLU A 54 15.22 5.63 8.95
N SER A 55 14.75 6.84 9.27
CA SER A 55 14.58 7.30 10.66
C SER A 55 13.54 6.47 11.42
N LEU A 56 12.45 6.07 10.77
CA LEU A 56 11.39 5.24 11.37
C LEU A 56 11.83 3.79 11.61
N ARG A 57 12.71 3.26 10.76
CA ARG A 57 13.00 1.82 10.69
C ARG A 57 13.45 1.20 12.02
N PRO A 58 14.32 1.83 12.85
CA PRO A 58 14.73 1.30 14.14
C PRO A 58 13.61 1.23 15.19
N HIS A 59 12.50 1.94 14.97
CA HIS A 59 11.40 2.09 15.93
C HIS A 59 10.20 1.16 15.69
N SER A 60 10.28 0.27 14.70
CA SER A 60 9.22 -0.69 14.42
C SER A 60 9.74 -1.94 13.72
N LYS A 61 9.09 -3.08 13.98
CA LYS A 61 9.32 -4.37 13.30
C LYS A 61 8.21 -4.73 12.32
N MET A 62 7.19 -3.89 12.17
CA MET A 62 6.16 -4.08 11.14
C MET A 62 6.81 -4.08 9.76
N VAL A 63 6.15 -4.70 8.78
CA VAL A 63 6.55 -4.59 7.37
C VAL A 63 6.37 -3.14 6.93
N PHE A 64 7.43 -2.51 6.42
CA PHE A 64 7.34 -1.19 5.81
C PHE A 64 6.93 -1.34 4.36
N ASP A 65 5.68 -1.02 4.11
CA ASP A 65 5.06 -1.00 2.80
C ASP A 65 5.13 0.44 2.26
N CYS A 66 6.15 0.70 1.44
CA CYS A 66 6.42 2.02 0.89
C CYS A 66 5.73 2.20 -0.46
N HIS A 67 4.73 3.08 -0.48
CA HIS A 67 3.94 3.42 -1.64
C HIS A 67 4.45 4.71 -2.28
N LEU A 68 5.07 4.57 -3.45
CA LEU A 68 5.72 5.64 -4.18
C LEU A 68 4.75 6.28 -5.19
N MET A 69 4.03 7.29 -4.73
CA MET A 69 3.28 8.25 -5.55
C MET A 69 4.22 9.36 -6.05
N ILE A 70 5.25 8.98 -6.81
CA ILE A 70 6.30 9.87 -7.33
C ILE A 70 6.57 9.62 -8.81
N ALA A 71 7.04 10.61 -9.55
CA ALA A 71 7.44 10.46 -10.94
C ALA A 71 8.85 9.83 -11.06
N ASN A 72 9.05 8.96 -12.06
CA ASN A 72 10.32 8.26 -12.30
C ASN A 72 10.86 7.54 -11.04
N PRO A 73 10.07 6.64 -10.41
CA PRO A 73 10.43 6.00 -9.14
C PRO A 73 11.75 5.20 -9.20
N GLU A 74 12.19 4.77 -10.38
CA GLU A 74 13.47 4.07 -10.61
C GLU A 74 14.71 4.80 -10.04
N HIS A 75 14.64 6.12 -9.92
CA HIS A 75 15.69 6.97 -9.35
C HIS A 75 15.80 6.86 -7.83
N HIS A 76 14.76 6.38 -7.14
CA HIS A 76 14.67 6.36 -5.68
C HIS A 76 14.67 4.95 -5.08
N LEU A 77 14.57 3.90 -5.89
CA LEU A 77 14.44 2.51 -5.40
C LEU A 77 15.59 2.08 -4.49
N GLU A 78 16.83 2.47 -4.81
CA GLU A 78 18.01 2.15 -3.99
C GLU A 78 17.99 2.84 -2.63
N ASP A 79 17.50 4.07 -2.58
CA ASP A 79 17.39 4.84 -1.34
C ASP A 79 16.34 4.22 -0.42
N PHE A 80 15.17 3.83 -0.95
CA PHE A 80 14.14 3.16 -0.16
C PHE A 80 14.55 1.75 0.30
N ALA A 81 15.24 0.99 -0.56
CA ALA A 81 15.79 -0.30 -0.16
C ALA A 81 16.79 -0.15 1.00
N ARG A 82 17.70 0.84 0.93
CA ARG A 82 18.66 1.14 2.00
C ARG A 82 17.98 1.64 3.28
N ALA A 83 16.92 2.43 3.14
CA ALA A 83 16.13 2.95 4.25
C ALA A 83 15.36 1.87 5.02
N GLY A 84 15.29 0.63 4.50
CA GLY A 84 14.64 -0.50 5.16
C GLY A 84 13.19 -0.70 4.78
N ALA A 85 12.79 -0.29 3.57
CA ALA A 85 11.54 -0.70 2.97
C ALA A 85 11.52 -2.23 2.77
N ASP A 86 10.43 -2.87 3.17
CA ASP A 86 10.22 -4.31 2.98
C ASP A 86 9.47 -4.59 1.66
N ILE A 87 8.59 -3.66 1.28
CA ILE A 87 7.84 -3.64 0.03
C ILE A 87 8.00 -2.24 -0.59
N ILE A 88 8.21 -2.20 -1.91
CA ILE A 88 8.14 -0.95 -2.67
C ILE A 88 7.04 -1.09 -3.73
N SER A 89 6.00 -0.29 -3.57
CA SER A 89 4.82 -0.21 -4.43
C SER A 89 4.97 0.98 -5.37
N ILE A 90 5.04 0.73 -6.68
CA ILE A 90 5.18 1.77 -7.71
C ILE A 90 4.03 1.77 -8.71
N HIS A 91 3.60 2.97 -9.09
CA HIS A 91 2.56 3.18 -10.10
C HIS A 91 3.03 2.81 -11.50
N VAL A 92 2.18 2.07 -12.24
CA VAL A 92 2.41 1.84 -13.67
C VAL A 92 2.38 3.14 -14.47
N GLU A 93 1.66 4.14 -13.97
CA GLU A 93 1.52 5.47 -14.58
C GLU A 93 2.76 6.36 -14.36
N ALA A 94 3.64 6.00 -13.42
CA ALA A 94 4.76 6.84 -13.00
C ALA A 94 6.05 6.63 -13.81
N THR A 95 6.11 5.59 -14.65
CA THR A 95 7.29 5.28 -15.48
C THR A 95 6.90 4.58 -16.78
N PRO A 96 7.56 4.89 -17.92
CA PRO A 96 7.38 4.11 -19.15
C PRO A 96 7.99 2.70 -19.08
N HIS A 97 8.75 2.38 -18.02
CA HIS A 97 9.55 1.17 -17.91
C HIS A 97 9.19 0.33 -16.69
N ILE A 98 7.89 0.19 -16.38
CA ILE A 98 7.38 -0.52 -15.20
C ILE A 98 7.98 -1.92 -15.00
N HIS A 99 8.14 -2.69 -16.08
CA HIS A 99 8.74 -4.03 -16.03
C HIS A 99 10.17 -3.99 -15.48
N GLY A 100 11.01 -3.09 -15.99
CA GLY A 100 12.40 -2.94 -15.55
C GLY A 100 12.51 -2.39 -14.13
N ALA A 101 11.63 -1.46 -13.76
CA ALA A 101 11.58 -0.91 -12.41
C ALA A 101 11.24 -2.00 -11.37
N LEU A 102 10.25 -2.86 -11.63
CA LEU A 102 9.90 -3.98 -10.76
C LEU A 102 11.03 -5.02 -10.63
N GLN A 103 11.75 -5.30 -11.72
CA GLN A 103 12.95 -6.14 -11.67
C GLN A 103 14.03 -5.53 -10.78
N LYS A 104 14.26 -4.21 -10.88
CA LYS A 104 15.24 -3.50 -10.05
C LYS A 104 14.87 -3.61 -8.56
N ILE A 105 13.61 -3.43 -8.18
CA ILE A 105 13.16 -3.61 -6.79
C ILE A 105 13.54 -5.01 -6.27
N ARG A 106 13.24 -6.05 -7.04
CA ARG A 106 13.57 -7.43 -6.67
C ARG A 106 15.07 -7.66 -6.52
N LEU A 107 15.90 -7.09 -7.41
CA LEU A 107 17.36 -7.19 -7.34
C LEU A 107 17.95 -6.51 -6.10
N LEU A 108 17.26 -5.49 -5.57
CA LEU A 108 17.62 -4.82 -4.32
C LEU A 108 17.23 -5.62 -3.07
N GLY A 109 16.64 -6.81 -3.23
CA GLY A 109 16.21 -7.66 -2.11
C GLY A 109 14.90 -7.23 -1.46
N VAL A 110 14.16 -6.32 -2.10
CA VAL A 110 12.87 -5.79 -1.63
C VAL A 110 11.74 -6.46 -2.42
N LYS A 111 10.55 -6.59 -1.83
CA LYS A 111 9.38 -7.12 -2.52
C LYS A 111 8.81 -6.10 -3.51
N PRO A 112 8.80 -6.38 -4.83
CA PRO A 112 8.14 -5.52 -5.81
C PRO A 112 6.62 -5.58 -5.68
N SER A 113 6.00 -4.40 -5.69
CA SER A 113 4.56 -4.21 -5.79
C SER A 113 4.24 -3.23 -6.91
N VAL A 114 3.15 -3.50 -7.64
CA VAL A 114 2.67 -2.64 -8.72
C VAL A 114 1.31 -2.04 -8.36
N VAL A 115 1.16 -0.74 -8.61
CA VAL A 115 -0.03 0.04 -8.28
C VAL A 115 -0.75 0.48 -9.55
N ILE A 116 -2.09 0.50 -9.51
CA ILE A 116 -2.95 1.09 -10.55
C ILE A 116 -3.96 2.08 -9.95
N ASN A 117 -4.09 3.25 -10.59
CA ASN A 117 -5.09 4.26 -10.26
C ASN A 117 -6.52 3.80 -10.59
N PRO A 118 -7.57 4.47 -10.06
CA PRO A 118 -8.96 4.13 -10.38
C PRO A 118 -9.29 4.22 -11.88
N GLY A 119 -8.63 5.13 -12.62
CA GLY A 119 -8.80 5.26 -14.08
C GLY A 119 -8.01 4.24 -14.92
N THR A 120 -7.07 3.50 -14.34
CA THR A 120 -6.14 2.63 -15.07
C THR A 120 -6.63 1.18 -15.09
N PRO A 121 -6.76 0.53 -16.26
CA PRO A 121 -7.27 -0.84 -16.33
C PRO A 121 -6.24 -1.87 -15.84
N VAL A 122 -6.71 -3.05 -15.42
CA VAL A 122 -5.84 -4.17 -15.01
C VAL A 122 -4.96 -4.65 -16.18
N GLU A 123 -5.42 -4.49 -17.42
CA GLU A 123 -4.62 -4.75 -18.62
C GLU A 123 -3.27 -4.04 -18.63
N ALA A 124 -3.15 -2.87 -18.00
CA ALA A 124 -1.90 -2.11 -17.94
C ALA A 124 -0.79 -2.89 -17.22
N ILE A 125 -1.15 -3.83 -16.32
CA ILE A 125 -0.21 -4.57 -15.48
C ILE A 125 -0.21 -6.08 -15.71
N LYS A 126 -1.11 -6.62 -16.55
CA LYS A 126 -1.26 -8.07 -16.77
C LYS A 126 0.03 -8.79 -17.15
N HIS A 127 0.94 -8.10 -17.85
CA HIS A 127 2.21 -8.65 -18.33
C HIS A 127 3.32 -8.63 -17.28
N VAL A 128 3.15 -7.91 -16.17
CA VAL A 128 4.15 -7.83 -15.09
C VAL A 128 3.72 -8.56 -13.82
N LEU A 129 2.50 -9.12 -13.76
CA LEU A 129 1.98 -9.83 -12.57
C LEU A 129 2.87 -10.99 -12.09
N HIS A 130 3.66 -11.59 -12.97
CA HIS A 130 4.59 -12.67 -12.62
C HIS A 130 5.87 -12.18 -11.90
N LEU A 131 6.12 -10.87 -11.90
CA LEU A 131 7.30 -10.25 -11.29
C LEU A 131 7.03 -9.73 -9.88
N VAL A 132 5.76 -9.59 -9.47
CA VAL A 132 5.37 -8.87 -8.26
C VAL A 132 4.97 -9.81 -7.12
N ASP A 133 5.21 -9.38 -5.89
CA ASP A 133 4.75 -10.03 -4.67
C ASP A 133 3.43 -9.44 -4.16
N GLN A 134 3.06 -8.24 -4.63
CA GLN A 134 1.81 -7.56 -4.29
C GLN A 134 1.29 -6.73 -5.48
N VAL A 135 -0.02 -6.56 -5.57
CA VAL A 135 -0.69 -5.62 -6.48
C VAL A 135 -1.59 -4.73 -5.65
N LEU A 136 -1.38 -3.42 -5.70
CA LEU A 136 -2.21 -2.43 -5.04
C LEU A 136 -3.22 -1.83 -6.02
N VAL A 137 -4.50 -1.91 -5.67
CA VAL A 137 -5.59 -1.24 -6.37
C VAL A 137 -5.98 -0.01 -5.56
N MET A 138 -5.77 1.17 -6.13
CA MET A 138 -6.27 2.40 -5.53
C MET A 138 -7.80 2.41 -5.54
N THR A 139 -8.40 2.61 -4.37
CA THR A 139 -9.86 2.69 -4.17
C THR A 139 -10.33 4.13 -3.91
N VAL A 140 -9.42 5.09 -4.10
CA VAL A 140 -9.61 6.55 -4.20
C VAL A 140 -8.61 7.09 -5.24
N ASN A 141 -8.74 8.34 -5.67
CA ASN A 141 -7.65 8.94 -6.46
C ASN A 141 -6.46 9.28 -5.54
N PRO A 142 -5.22 8.98 -5.91
CA PRO A 142 -4.06 9.23 -5.05
C PRO A 142 -3.90 10.72 -4.71
N GLY A 143 -3.36 11.02 -3.52
CA GLY A 143 -2.93 12.37 -3.13
C GLY A 143 -3.30 12.80 -1.72
N PHE A 144 -4.45 12.38 -1.16
CA PHE A 144 -4.81 12.71 0.22
C PHE A 144 -5.81 11.72 0.86
N GLY A 145 -5.80 11.63 2.18
CA GLY A 145 -6.70 10.77 2.95
C GLY A 145 -8.11 11.35 3.15
N GLY A 146 -9.06 10.50 3.58
CA GLY A 146 -10.44 10.92 3.89
C GLY A 146 -11.37 11.04 2.68
N GLN A 147 -10.91 10.64 1.50
CA GLN A 147 -11.74 10.52 0.29
C GLN A 147 -12.75 9.38 0.42
N ALA A 148 -13.84 9.49 -0.34
CA ALA A 148 -14.86 8.45 -0.41
C ALA A 148 -14.36 7.25 -1.22
N PHE A 149 -14.58 6.06 -0.68
CA PHE A 149 -14.33 4.79 -1.37
C PHE A 149 -15.03 4.75 -2.73
N LEU A 150 -14.35 4.21 -3.74
CA LEU A 150 -14.84 4.01 -5.11
C LEU A 150 -15.21 2.54 -5.34
N PRO A 151 -16.48 2.12 -5.16
CA PRO A 151 -16.88 0.71 -5.20
C PRO A 151 -16.58 0.00 -6.53
N GLU A 152 -16.59 0.72 -7.64
CA GLU A 152 -16.31 0.22 -8.98
C GLU A 152 -14.89 -0.35 -9.12
N THR A 153 -13.95 0.08 -8.28
CA THR A 153 -12.57 -0.44 -8.28
C THR A 153 -12.50 -1.91 -7.82
N MET A 154 -13.55 -2.42 -7.16
CA MET A 154 -13.63 -3.83 -6.76
C MET A 154 -13.74 -4.79 -7.94
N ASP A 155 -14.20 -4.31 -9.11
CA ASP A 155 -14.19 -5.12 -10.33
C ASP A 155 -12.75 -5.48 -10.73
N LYS A 156 -11.80 -4.56 -10.55
CA LYS A 156 -10.37 -4.81 -10.79
C LYS A 156 -9.80 -5.83 -9.80
N VAL A 157 -10.22 -5.76 -8.53
CA VAL A 157 -9.80 -6.73 -7.51
C VAL A 157 -10.24 -8.14 -7.91
N ARG A 158 -11.50 -8.31 -8.35
CA ARG A 158 -12.01 -9.60 -8.82
C ARG A 158 -11.29 -10.10 -10.08
N GLU A 159 -11.00 -9.20 -11.01
CA GLU A 159 -10.22 -9.53 -12.21
C GLU A 159 -8.80 -10.01 -11.85
N LEU A 160 -8.12 -9.34 -10.92
CA LEU A 160 -6.81 -9.75 -10.42
C LEU A 160 -6.85 -11.11 -9.72
N VAL A 161 -7.91 -11.42 -8.97
CA VAL A 161 -8.12 -12.75 -8.38
C VAL A 161 -8.20 -13.81 -9.48
N ALA A 162 -8.99 -13.57 -10.53
CA ALA A 162 -9.13 -14.50 -11.65
C ALA A 162 -7.79 -14.70 -12.39
N LEU A 163 -7.07 -13.62 -12.71
CA LEU A 163 -5.76 -13.69 -13.36
C LEU A 163 -4.72 -14.40 -12.49
N ARG A 164 -4.73 -14.16 -11.18
CA ARG A 164 -3.85 -14.85 -10.22
C ARG A 164 -4.09 -16.35 -10.23
N GLN A 165 -5.36 -16.78 -10.24
CA GLN A 165 -5.74 -18.19 -10.29
C GLN A 165 -5.40 -18.83 -11.65
N GLU A 166 -5.79 -18.19 -12.76
CA GLU A 166 -5.52 -18.65 -14.13
C GLU A 166 -4.03 -18.92 -14.37
N LYS A 167 -3.17 -18.02 -13.86
CA LYS A 167 -1.71 -18.07 -14.08
C LYS A 167 -0.95 -18.80 -12.96
N GLY A 168 -1.63 -19.30 -11.93
CA GLY A 168 -0.99 -19.96 -10.79
C GLY A 168 -0.04 -19.05 -9.99
N LEU A 169 -0.32 -17.75 -9.95
CA LEU A 169 0.48 -16.73 -9.27
C LEU A 169 0.12 -16.64 -7.78
N LYS A 170 0.96 -15.95 -6.99
CA LYS A 170 0.85 -15.90 -5.52
C LYS A 170 0.94 -14.51 -4.92
N PHE A 171 0.84 -13.46 -5.75
CA PHE A 171 0.88 -12.09 -5.25
C PHE A 171 -0.30 -11.78 -4.32
N GLU A 172 -0.06 -10.91 -3.35
CA GLU A 172 -1.09 -10.33 -2.48
C GLU A 172 -1.87 -9.26 -3.23
N ILE A 173 -3.16 -9.11 -2.93
CA ILE A 173 -3.97 -8.01 -3.50
C ILE A 173 -4.25 -7.03 -2.37
N GLU A 174 -3.82 -5.80 -2.55
CA GLU A 174 -3.97 -4.71 -1.61
C GLU A 174 -4.98 -3.68 -2.13
N VAL A 175 -5.68 -3.02 -1.21
CA VAL A 175 -6.56 -1.88 -1.49
C VAL A 175 -6.18 -0.70 -0.61
N ASP A 176 -6.14 0.50 -1.20
CA ASP A 176 -5.87 1.75 -0.48
C ASP A 176 -6.84 2.88 -0.85
N GLY A 177 -7.44 3.44 0.21
CA GLY A 177 -8.32 4.60 0.15
C GLY A 177 -9.76 4.30 0.56
N GLY A 178 -10.28 5.05 1.53
CA GLY A 178 -11.69 4.90 1.94
C GLY A 178 -12.01 3.58 2.65
N ILE A 179 -11.00 2.83 3.10
CA ILE A 179 -11.18 1.62 3.90
C ILE A 179 -11.58 1.98 5.34
N ASP A 180 -12.75 1.51 5.76
CA ASP A 180 -13.31 1.64 7.09
C ASP A 180 -14.06 0.35 7.50
N ASP A 181 -14.78 0.39 8.64
CA ASP A 181 -15.56 -0.72 9.16
C ASP A 181 -16.77 -1.14 8.30
N LYS A 182 -17.10 -0.38 7.26
CA LYS A 182 -18.20 -0.66 6.33
C LYS A 182 -17.69 -1.13 4.97
N THR A 183 -16.56 -0.61 4.50
CA THR A 183 -16.02 -0.90 3.17
C THR A 183 -15.03 -2.05 3.15
N ILE A 184 -14.37 -2.36 4.27
CA ILE A 184 -13.36 -3.43 4.33
C ILE A 184 -13.95 -4.82 3.99
N ALA A 185 -15.19 -5.09 4.41
CA ALA A 185 -15.87 -6.35 4.10
C ALA A 185 -16.11 -6.51 2.60
N GLN A 186 -16.48 -5.42 1.91
CA GLN A 186 -16.65 -5.41 0.45
C GLN A 186 -15.34 -5.68 -0.28
N ALA A 187 -14.23 -5.11 0.19
CA ALA A 187 -12.90 -5.37 -0.37
C ALA A 187 -12.45 -6.82 -0.13
N LYS A 188 -12.71 -7.37 1.06
CA LYS A 188 -12.47 -8.79 1.38
C LYS A 188 -13.27 -9.70 0.44
N GLU A 189 -14.56 -9.42 0.24
CA GLU A 189 -15.43 -10.20 -0.66
C GLU A 189 -14.94 -10.16 -2.11
N ALA A 190 -14.43 -9.01 -2.57
CA ALA A 190 -13.83 -8.89 -3.89
C ALA A 190 -12.52 -9.70 -4.04
N GLY A 191 -11.88 -10.04 -2.92
CA GLY A 191 -10.70 -10.91 -2.85
C GLY A 191 -9.40 -10.21 -2.49
N ALA A 192 -9.47 -8.97 -1.98
CA ALA A 192 -8.33 -8.30 -1.37
C ALA A 192 -7.87 -9.05 -0.11
N THR A 193 -6.57 -8.98 0.16
CA THR A 193 -5.90 -9.66 1.28
C THR A 193 -5.13 -8.70 2.18
N VAL A 194 -4.85 -7.48 1.72
CA VAL A 194 -4.18 -6.43 2.47
C VAL A 194 -5.02 -5.16 2.38
N PHE A 195 -5.22 -4.49 3.52
CA PHE A 195 -6.17 -3.39 3.63
C PHE A 195 -5.48 -2.17 4.24
N VAL A 196 -5.28 -1.13 3.42
CA VAL A 196 -4.68 0.13 3.86
C VAL A 196 -5.76 1.04 4.42
N ALA A 197 -5.58 1.49 5.67
CA ALA A 197 -6.53 2.36 6.35
C ALA A 197 -5.81 3.50 7.08
N GLY A 198 -5.87 4.71 6.52
CA GLY A 198 -5.32 5.92 7.14
C GLY A 198 -6.33 6.61 8.05
N SER A 199 -7.14 7.51 7.48
CA SER A 199 -8.00 8.42 8.25
C SER A 199 -8.99 7.74 9.20
N TYR A 200 -9.47 6.53 8.90
CA TYR A 200 -10.38 5.80 9.79
C TYR A 200 -9.68 5.42 11.11
N VAL A 201 -8.44 4.93 11.03
CA VAL A 201 -7.65 4.47 12.18
C VAL A 201 -7.30 5.64 13.11
N PHE A 202 -6.86 6.77 12.55
CA PHE A 202 -6.40 7.91 13.34
C PHE A 202 -7.50 8.86 13.84
N LYS A 203 -8.75 8.73 13.36
CA LYS A 203 -9.90 9.52 13.85
C LYS A 203 -10.44 9.07 15.23
N GLY A 204 -10.02 7.92 15.75
CA GLY A 204 -10.45 7.41 17.05
C GLY A 204 -9.30 6.80 17.85
N ASP A 205 -9.62 5.93 18.81
CA ASP A 205 -8.59 5.11 19.44
C ASP A 205 -8.02 4.13 18.41
N VAL A 206 -6.72 4.27 18.15
CA VAL A 206 -6.00 3.53 17.10
C VAL A 206 -6.13 2.02 17.29
N ASN A 207 -6.03 1.52 18.53
CA ASN A 207 -6.15 0.09 18.79
C ASN A 207 -7.59 -0.38 18.59
N GLU A 208 -8.59 0.29 19.15
CA GLU A 208 -10.00 -0.04 18.95
C GLU A 208 -10.39 -0.05 17.47
N ARG A 209 -9.91 0.92 16.69
CA ARG A 209 -10.16 1.02 15.25
C ARG A 209 -9.56 -0.15 14.48
N VAL A 210 -8.28 -0.50 14.74
CA VAL A 210 -7.65 -1.66 14.11
C VAL A 210 -8.37 -2.96 14.48
N GLN A 211 -8.75 -3.14 15.75
CA GLN A 211 -9.52 -4.33 16.16
C GLN A 211 -10.91 -4.37 15.54
N THR A 212 -11.55 -3.22 15.31
CA THR A 212 -12.84 -3.15 14.61
C THR A 212 -12.73 -3.61 13.16
N LEU A 213 -11.69 -3.16 12.45
CA LEU A 213 -11.40 -3.64 11.09
C LEU A 213 -11.12 -5.15 11.09
N ARG A 214 -10.31 -5.63 12.04
CA ARG A 214 -9.95 -7.05 12.13
C ARG A 214 -11.17 -7.95 12.32
N LYS A 215 -12.14 -7.55 13.14
CA LYS A 215 -13.41 -8.28 13.32
C LYS A 215 -14.25 -8.41 12.04
N GLN A 216 -14.10 -7.51 11.06
CA GLN A 216 -14.78 -7.62 9.76
C GLN A 216 -14.04 -8.60 8.82
N LEU A 217 -12.79 -8.95 9.14
CA LEU A 217 -11.96 -9.86 8.37
C LEU A 217 -11.99 -11.30 8.86
N ASP A 218 -12.45 -11.53 10.09
CA ASP A 218 -12.85 -12.85 10.59
C ASP A 218 -14.08 -13.39 9.82
#